data_AF-A0A9N7GAD6-F1
#
_entry.id   AF-A0A9N7GAD6-F1
#
_cell.length_a   1.000
_cell.length_b   1.000
_cell.length_c   1.000
_cell.angle_alpha   90.00
_cell.angle_beta   90.00
_cell.angle_gamma   90.00
#
_symmetry.space_group_name_H-M   'P 1'
#
loop_
_entity.id
_entity.type
_entity.pdbx_description
1 polymer ?
#
loop_
_entity_poly.entity_id
_entity_poly.type
_entity_poly.pdbx_seq_one_letter_code
_entity_poly.pdbx_strand_id
1 'polypeptide(L)' 'MQLQKAINFDRKSDARKKIMLGGLFVKAGLDYLHPDNAHILYGMLLDCKEQLILNPKIIDKWKSKGQSLLYQNI' A
#
# COMPACT_ATOMS: atom_id res chain seq x y z
N MET A 1 -24.80 4.73 23.22
CA MET A 1 -24.38 3.36 22.79
C MET A 1 -24.11 3.24 21.28
N GLN A 2 -24.86 3.90 20.39
CA GLN A 2 -24.67 3.81 18.93
C GLN A 2 -23.40 4.54 18.43
N LEU A 3 -23.05 5.69 19.01
CA LEU A 3 -21.84 6.45 18.66
C LEU A 3 -20.53 5.65 18.90
N GLN A 4 -20.44 4.97 20.04
CA GLN A 4 -19.28 4.14 20.39
C GLN A 4 -19.07 2.98 19.39
N LYS A 5 -20.17 2.40 18.89
CA LYS A 5 -20.12 1.33 17.88
C LYS A 5 -19.64 1.86 16.52
N ALA A 6 -20.06 3.06 16.11
CA ALA A 6 -19.60 3.69 14.88
C ALA A 6 -18.10 4.00 14.91
N ILE A 7 -17.60 4.58 16.01
CA ILE A 7 -16.17 4.87 16.20
C ILE A 7 -15.33 3.58 16.18
N ASN A 8 -15.79 2.52 16.85
CA ASN A 8 -15.08 1.24 16.85
C ASN A 8 -15.09 0.55 15.47
N PHE A 9 -16.17 0.69 14.70
CA PHE A 9 -16.24 0.17 13.33
C PHE A 9 -15.23 0.88 12.42
N ASP A 10 -15.12 2.20 12.54
CA ASP A 10 -14.18 3.00 11.77
C ASP A 10 -12.72 2.64 12.09
N ARG A 11 -12.38 2.51 13.38
CA ARG A 11 -11.05 2.03 13.82
C ARG A 11 -10.71 0.63 13.28
N LYS A 12 -11.68 -0.30 13.29
CA LYS A 12 -11.48 -1.65 12.74
C LYS A 12 -11.30 -1.63 11.22
N SER A 13 -11.99 -0.74 10.51
CA SER A 13 -11.82 -0.52 9.07
C SER A 13 -10.42 0.03 8.78
N ASP A 14 -10.00 1.06 9.50
CA ASP A 14 -8.69 1.68 9.36
C ASP A 14 -7.54 0.69 9.66
N ALA A 15 -7.64 -0.07 10.75
CA ALA A 15 -6.67 -1.11 11.09
C ALA A 15 -6.54 -2.16 9.97
N ARG A 16 -7.67 -2.63 9.41
CA ARG A 16 -7.65 -3.57 8.28
C ARG A 16 -7.00 -2.97 7.04
N LYS A 17 -7.28 -1.71 6.71
CA LYS A 17 -6.64 -1.01 5.58
C LYS A 17 -5.12 -0.97 5.77
N LYS A 18 -4.64 -0.61 6.96
CA LYS A 18 -3.21 -0.57 7.29
C LYS A 18 -2.56 -1.96 7.19
N ILE A 19 -3.23 -3.01 7.67
CA ILE A 19 -2.75 -4.40 7.56
C ILE A 19 -2.64 -4.81 6.09
N MET A 20 -3.66 -4.52 5.27
CA MET A 20 -3.63 -4.85 3.83
C MET A 20 -2.48 -4.13 3.11
N LEU A 21 -2.25 -2.86 3.41
CA LEU A 21 -1.11 -2.11 2.88
C LEU A 21 0.23 -2.73 3.31
N GLY A 22 0.36 -3.10 4.59
CA GLY A 22 1.52 -3.83 5.10
C GLY A 22 1.78 -5.14 4.33
N GLY A 23 0.71 -5.91 4.07
CA GLY A 23 0.79 -7.15 3.30
C GLY A 23 1.29 -6.97 1.86
N LEU A 24 1.02 -5.82 1.23
CA LEU A 24 1.55 -5.53 -0.10
C LEU A 24 3.08 -5.34 -0.07
N PHE A 25 3.62 -4.72 0.98
CA PHE A 25 5.07 -4.57 1.12
C PHE A 25 5.78 -5.91 1.34
N VAL A 26 5.19 -6.80 2.16
CA VAL A 26 5.69 -8.18 2.33
C VAL A 26 5.64 -8.94 1.01
N LYS A 27 4.52 -8.86 0.26
CA LYS A 27 4.39 -9.55 -1.04
C LYS A 27 5.36 -9.01 -2.09
N ALA A 28 5.77 -7.75 -1.98
CA ALA A 28 6.79 -7.13 -2.82
C ALA A 28 8.23 -7.45 -2.35
N GLY A 29 8.42 -8.14 -1.23
CA GLY A 29 9.73 -8.46 -0.67
C GLY A 29 10.47 -7.25 -0.11
N LEU A 30 9.74 -6.25 0.38
CA LEU A 30 10.28 -4.98 0.91
C LEU A 30 10.21 -4.88 2.44
N ASP A 31 9.76 -5.93 3.11
CA ASP A 31 9.56 -5.98 4.56
C ASP A 31 10.86 -5.89 5.36
N TYR A 32 11.99 -6.33 4.79
CA TYR A 32 13.32 -6.18 5.41
C TYR A 32 13.73 -4.71 5.66
N LEU A 33 13.08 -3.76 4.98
CA LEU A 33 13.33 -2.34 5.21
C LEU A 33 12.69 -1.85 6.51
N HIS A 34 11.72 -2.58 7.06
CA HIS A 34 11.07 -2.20 8.31
C HIS A 34 11.65 -3.01 9.49
N PRO A 35 11.87 -2.40 10.67
CA PRO A 35 11.57 -1.00 11.02
C PRO A 35 12.70 -0.01 10.71
N ASP A 36 13.95 -0.47 10.70
CA ASP A 36 15.12 0.41 10.81
C ASP A 36 15.32 1.31 9.59
N ASN A 37 14.88 0.86 8.41
CA ASN A 37 15.02 1.57 7.14
C ASN A 37 13.68 2.04 6.57
N ALA A 38 12.68 2.27 7.42
CA ALA A 38 11.34 2.71 7.00
C ALA A 38 11.36 4.02 6.18
N HIS A 39 12.37 4.86 6.38
CA HIS A 39 12.59 6.08 5.61
C HIS A 39 12.87 5.81 4.11
N ILE A 40 13.51 4.68 3.77
CA ILE A 40 13.72 4.24 2.38
C ILE A 40 12.38 3.90 1.74
N LEU A 41 11.54 3.13 2.44
CA LEU A 41 10.21 2.78 1.95
C LEU A 41 9.36 4.04 1.71
N TYR A 42 9.45 5.00 2.63
CA TYR A 42 8.78 6.28 2.49
C TYR A 42 9.30 7.07 1.29
N GLY A 43 10.62 7.13 1.08
CA GLY A 43 11.24 7.76 -0.09
C GLY A 43 10.76 7.15 -1.41
N MET A 44 10.75 5.82 -1.52
CA MET A 44 10.25 5.12 -2.71
C MET A 44 8.79 5.50 -3.05
N LEU A 45 7.93 5.62 -2.04
CA LEU A 45 6.53 6.00 -2.22
C LEU A 45 6.39 7.47 -2.66
N LEU A 46 7.23 8.37 -2.14
CA LEU A 46 7.27 9.76 -2.58
C LEU A 46 7.73 9.88 -4.03
N ASP A 47 8.80 9.18 -4.40
CA ASP A 47 9.28 9.13 -5.80
C ASP A 47 8.18 8.63 -6.74
N CYS A 48 7.44 7.58 -6.34
CA CYS A 48 6.29 7.12 -7.12
C CYS A 48 5.22 8.21 -7.25
N LYS A 49 4.89 8.92 -6.17
CA LYS A 49 3.92 10.02 -6.22
C LYS A 49 4.38 11.13 -7.17
N GLU A 50 5.65 11.50 -7.13
CA GLU A 50 6.23 12.52 -8.00
C GLU A 50 6.22 12.08 -9.47
N GLN A 51 6.60 10.83 -9.76
CA GLN A 51 6.51 10.26 -11.10
C GLN A 51 5.08 10.24 -11.63
N LEU A 52 4.09 9.99 -10.77
CA LEU A 52 2.68 10.02 -11.16
C LEU A 52 2.22 11.43 -11.54
N ILE A 53 2.72 12.46 -10.86
CA ILE A 53 2.43 13.87 -11.20
C ILE A 53 3.08 14.23 -12.55
N LEU A 54 4.34 13.82 -12.76
CA LEU A 54 5.09 14.12 -13.98
C LEU A 54 4.57 13.34 -15.20
N ASN A 55 4.17 12.09 -15.00
CA ASN A 55 3.64 11.21 -16.04
C ASN A 55 2.44 10.40 -15.52
N PRO A 56 1.21 10.94 -15.60
CA PRO A 56 0.02 10.25 -15.10
C PRO A 56 -0.23 8.87 -15.72
N LYS A 57 0.23 8.64 -16.96
CA LYS A 57 0.07 7.34 -17.65
C LYS A 57 0.91 6.22 -17.03
N ILE A 58 1.87 6.53 -16.16
CA ILE A 58 2.65 5.51 -15.45
C ILE A 58 1.79 4.61 -14.57
N ILE A 59 0.61 5.10 -14.15
CA ILE A 59 -0.34 4.32 -13.37
C ILE A 59 -0.82 3.07 -14.12
N ASP A 60 -0.99 3.15 -15.45
CA ASP A 60 -1.42 2.02 -16.26
C ASP A 60 -0.35 0.93 -16.29
N LYS A 61 0.93 1.33 -16.37
CA LYS A 61 2.07 0.39 -16.27
C LYS A 61 2.08 -0.33 -14.93
N TRP A 62 1.90 0.39 -13.81
CA TRP A 62 1.85 -0.22 -12.48
C TRP A 62 0.64 -1.13 -12.33
N LYS A 63 -0.53 -0.73 -12.85
CA LYS A 63 -1.74 -1.53 -12.87
C LYS A 63 -1.53 -2.84 -13.62
N SER A 64 -1.03 -2.80 -14.86
CA SER A 64 -0.77 -4.01 -15.64
C SER A 64 0.23 -4.94 -14.95
N LYS A 65 1.34 -4.40 -14.42
CA LYS A 65 2.34 -5.19 -13.68
C LYS A 65 1.75 -5.86 -12.45
N GLY A 66 0.99 -5.09 -11.65
CA GLY A 66 0.34 -5.60 -10.44
C GLY A 66 -0.69 -6.67 -10.76
N GLN A 67 -1.52 -6.48 -11.78
CA GLN A 67 -2.51 -7.47 -12.22
C GLN A 67 -1.84 -8.77 -12.66
N SER A 68 -0.83 -8.72 -13.53
CA SER A 68 -0.12 -9.92 -13.98
C SER A 68 0.42 -10.73 -12.80
N LEU A 69 1.04 -10.09 -11.82
CA LEU A 69 1.67 -10.79 -10.69
C LEU A 69 0.69 -11.23 -9.59
N LEU A 70 -0.43 -10.53 -9.43
CA LEU A 70 -1.48 -10.90 -8.47
C LEU A 70 -2.36 -12.03 -9.00
N TYR A 71 -2.61 -12.09 -10.31
CA TYR A 71 -3.48 -13.09 -10.94
C TYR A 71 -2.74 -14.31 -11.52
N GLN A 72 -1.41 -14.26 -11.70
CA GLN A 72 -0.62 -15.44 -12.14
C GLN A 72 -0.39 -16.49 -11.03
N ASN A 73 -0.86 -16.25 -9.81
CA ASN A 73 -0.70 -17.17 -8.67
C ASN A 73 -2.05 -17.64 -8.09
N ILE A 74 -3.09 -17.70 -8.92
CA ILE A 74 -4.36 -18.40 -8.63
C ILE A 74 -4.54 -19.49 -9.67
#